data_AF-A0A1S7Q111-F1
#
_entry.id   AF-A0A1S7Q111-F1
#
_cell.length_a   1.000
_cell.length_b   1.000
_cell.length_c   1.000
_cell.angle_alpha   90.00
_cell.angle_beta   90.00
_cell.angle_gamma   90.00
#
_symmetry.space_group_name_H-M   'P 1'
#
loop_
_entity.id
_entity.type
_entity.pdbx_description
1 polymer ?
#
loop_
_entity_poly.entity_id
_entity_poly.type
_entity_poly.pdbx_seq_one_letter_code
_entity_poly.pdbx_strand_id
1 'polypeptide(L)'
;MIALLLKNGRRAASLVGLALLPLMSGCLFVTDTTRMDPDVFVRETAPVFNFNSVSSNRQPELPPQPGQLSTRPPDLFRTRFHQEYGPPVRGQGLQAPQVQGSNAPQPQGQTMAYGLPVSNPLHRVMYGPIRDEDRSLPAIPYGRIDPRYLRQEVSYQTAEAPGTIIVDTRQHFLYLVQSGGKAIRYGVGLGRDGYAWSGRGKIQWKAKWPRWTPPDEMVKRQPELASISAANGGMTPGLNNPLGARALYIFKDGKDTLYRVHGTPDWQSVGKATSSGCVRMLNQDVIDLYERVPQGAQIVVI
;
A
#
# COMPACT_ATOMS: atom_id res chain seq x y z
N MET A 1 -7.25 -45.09 -61.23
CA MET A 1 -7.59 -44.58 -62.57
C MET A 1 -7.82 -43.08 -62.43
N ILE A 2 -6.79 -42.23 -62.53
CA ILE A 2 -6.12 -41.75 -63.76
C ILE A 2 -7.07 -40.89 -64.61
N ALA A 3 -6.87 -39.57 -64.63
CA ALA A 3 -6.31 -38.86 -65.79
C ALA A 3 -6.27 -37.32 -65.57
N LEU A 4 -5.05 -36.78 -65.50
CA LEU A 4 -4.69 -35.41 -65.86
C LEU A 4 -5.02 -35.13 -67.34
N LEU A 5 -5.16 -33.86 -67.73
CA LEU A 5 -4.42 -33.29 -68.87
C LEU A 5 -4.51 -31.75 -68.96
N LEU A 6 -3.33 -31.13 -69.00
CA LEU A 6 -3.05 -29.74 -69.33
C LEU A 6 -3.07 -29.49 -70.86
N LYS A 7 -3.29 -28.24 -71.28
CA LYS A 7 -2.56 -27.51 -72.36
C LYS A 7 -3.07 -26.05 -72.44
N ASN A 8 -2.27 -25.05 -72.06
CA ASN A 8 -1.29 -24.27 -72.83
C ASN A 8 -1.85 -23.36 -73.97
N GLY A 9 -1.67 -22.04 -73.82
CA GLY A 9 -0.88 -21.27 -74.80
C GLY A 9 -1.49 -20.03 -75.49
N ARG A 10 -1.06 -18.84 -75.02
CA ARG A 10 -0.63 -17.62 -75.76
C ARG A 10 -1.67 -16.82 -76.61
N ARG A 11 -1.76 -15.49 -76.36
CA ARG A 11 -1.16 -14.40 -77.19
C ARG A 11 -1.53 -12.96 -76.73
N ALA A 12 -0.50 -12.10 -76.78
CA ALA A 12 -0.47 -10.69 -77.22
C ALA A 12 -0.97 -9.51 -76.33
N ALA A 13 0.00 -8.82 -75.72
CA ALA A 13 0.42 -7.41 -75.91
C ALA A 13 -0.63 -6.28 -76.12
N SER A 14 -0.61 -5.23 -75.27
CA SER A 14 0.10 -3.95 -75.54
C SER A 14 -0.38 -2.77 -74.67
N LEU A 15 0.61 -2.01 -74.17
CA LEU A 15 0.71 -0.53 -74.04
C LEU A 15 -0.39 0.24 -73.28
N VAL A 16 -0.01 0.96 -72.22
CA VAL A 16 0.31 2.41 -72.22
C VAL A 16 0.97 2.76 -70.89
N GLY A 17 2.13 3.41 -70.94
CA GLY A 17 2.82 3.93 -69.78
C GLY A 17 2.31 5.30 -69.35
N LEU A 18 2.50 5.63 -68.08
CA LEU A 18 2.66 7.01 -67.64
C LEU A 18 3.66 7.02 -66.48
N ALA A 19 4.86 7.51 -66.77
CA ALA A 19 5.85 7.88 -65.77
C ALA A 19 5.67 9.37 -65.45
N LEU A 20 5.52 9.70 -64.17
CA LEU A 20 5.69 11.05 -63.62
C LEU A 20 6.20 10.93 -62.18
N LEU A 21 7.48 11.23 -62.02
CA LEU A 21 8.17 11.60 -60.77
C LEU A 21 8.62 13.06 -60.94
N PRO A 22 9.06 13.76 -59.88
CA PRO A 22 8.49 13.98 -58.54
C PRO A 22 8.25 15.51 -58.34
N LEU A 23 7.87 15.98 -57.15
CA LEU A 23 8.37 17.22 -56.49
C LEU A 23 7.45 17.68 -55.33
N MET A 24 8.11 18.25 -54.32
CA MET A 24 7.59 19.02 -53.18
C MET A 24 7.05 18.19 -52.01
N SER A 25 7.87 17.91 -50.99
CA SER A 25 8.30 18.86 -49.94
C SER A 25 7.12 19.31 -49.07
N GLY A 26 7.00 18.71 -47.89
CA GLY A 26 5.96 19.05 -46.91
C GLY A 26 6.04 18.24 -45.62
N CYS A 27 7.21 17.74 -45.22
CA CYS A 27 7.41 17.47 -43.80
C CYS A 27 7.49 18.84 -43.12
N LEU A 28 6.39 19.30 -42.55
CA LEU A 28 6.41 20.31 -41.51
C LEU A 28 7.22 19.74 -40.34
N PHE A 29 8.54 19.93 -40.39
CA PHE A 29 9.37 19.85 -39.23
C PHE A 29 8.86 20.91 -38.27
N VAL A 30 8.20 20.47 -37.20
CA VAL A 30 8.02 21.29 -35.99
C VAL A 30 9.43 21.56 -35.48
N THR A 31 9.97 22.72 -35.86
CA THR A 31 11.32 23.18 -35.47
C THR A 31 11.29 23.99 -34.17
N ASP A 32 10.19 23.90 -33.41
CA ASP A 32 10.13 24.50 -32.09
C ASP A 32 10.63 23.53 -31.02
N THR A 33 11.95 23.44 -30.89
CA THR A 33 12.62 22.72 -29.81
C THR A 33 12.62 23.50 -28.50
N THR A 34 12.08 24.72 -28.44
CA THR A 34 12.04 25.49 -27.18
C THR A 34 11.14 24.82 -26.14
N ARG A 35 10.22 23.94 -26.55
CA ARG A 35 9.41 23.11 -25.64
C ARG A 35 10.05 21.79 -25.21
N MET A 36 11.21 21.42 -25.75
CA MET A 36 12.01 20.28 -25.27
C MET A 36 13.17 20.73 -24.36
N ASP A 37 13.29 22.03 -24.10
CA ASP A 37 14.25 22.56 -23.13
C ASP A 37 13.78 22.20 -21.71
N PRO A 38 14.55 21.39 -20.95
CA PRO A 38 14.20 21.01 -19.59
C PRO A 38 14.03 22.22 -18.67
N ASP A 39 14.72 23.34 -18.93
CA ASP A 39 14.60 24.56 -18.12
C ASP A 39 13.29 25.30 -18.38
N VAL A 40 12.73 25.20 -19.59
CA VAL A 40 11.41 25.75 -19.92
C VAL A 40 10.30 24.89 -19.30
N PHE A 41 10.42 23.57 -19.36
CA PHE A 41 9.46 22.66 -18.72
C PHE A 41 9.39 22.85 -17.20
N VAL A 42 10.53 23.04 -16.53
CA VAL A 42 10.57 23.32 -15.09
C VAL A 42 9.90 24.65 -14.75
N ARG A 43 10.04 25.69 -15.60
CA ARG A 43 9.38 26.98 -15.39
C ARG A 43 7.87 26.93 -15.59
N GLU A 44 7.39 26.15 -16.55
CA GLU A 44 5.95 26.02 -16.83
C GLU A 44 5.22 25.08 -15.85
N THR A 45 5.94 24.10 -15.26
CA THR A 45 5.36 23.11 -14.35
C THR A 45 5.67 23.35 -12.87
N ALA A 46 6.54 24.30 -12.55
CA ALA A 46 6.77 24.69 -11.17
C ALA A 46 5.50 25.33 -10.58
N PRO A 47 5.06 24.90 -9.39
CA PRO A 47 3.92 25.51 -8.72
C PRO A 47 4.21 26.99 -8.44
N VAL A 48 3.31 27.87 -8.91
CA VAL A 48 3.33 29.28 -8.53
C VAL A 48 2.97 29.37 -7.05
N PHE A 49 3.98 29.40 -6.19
CA PHE A 49 3.78 29.76 -4.79
C PHE A 49 3.46 31.25 -4.74
N ASN A 50 2.18 31.56 -4.57
CA ASN A 50 1.70 32.91 -4.37
C ASN A 50 2.10 33.35 -2.95
N PHE A 51 3.32 33.86 -2.78
CA PHE A 51 3.79 34.45 -1.52
C PHE A 51 3.28 35.89 -1.39
N ASN A 52 1.96 36.08 -1.39
CA ASN A 52 1.37 37.34 -0.97
C ASN A 52 0.60 37.12 0.33
N SER A 53 1.34 37.24 1.45
CA SER A 53 0.97 38.00 2.65
C SER A 53 1.70 37.51 3.91
N VAL A 54 3.02 37.67 4.01
CA VAL A 54 3.69 37.84 5.32
C VAL A 54 4.84 38.83 5.19
N SER A 55 4.57 40.07 5.63
CA SER A 55 5.50 41.12 6.08
C SER A 55 6.90 41.21 5.45
N SER A 56 7.08 42.22 4.61
CA SER A 56 8.35 42.76 4.12
C SER A 56 9.23 43.30 5.26
N ASN A 57 10.22 42.52 5.74
CA ASN A 57 11.52 43.03 6.25
C ASN A 57 12.51 41.94 6.70
N ARG A 58 12.57 40.76 6.08
CA ARG A 58 13.67 39.81 6.33
C ARG A 58 14.55 39.70 5.09
N GLN A 59 15.78 40.22 5.21
CA GLN A 59 16.85 39.88 4.29
C GLN A 59 17.06 38.35 4.32
N PRO A 60 17.31 37.71 3.17
CA PRO A 60 17.63 36.29 3.15
C PRO A 60 18.98 36.06 3.83
N GLU A 61 18.95 35.34 4.95
CA GLU A 61 20.15 34.98 5.71
C GLU A 61 20.91 33.89 4.96
N LEU A 62 22.19 34.14 4.66
CA LEU A 62 23.07 33.18 3.99
C LEU A 62 23.26 31.92 4.86
N PRO A 63 23.39 30.73 4.26
CA PRO A 63 23.62 29.51 5.02
C PRO A 63 24.94 29.60 5.81
N PRO A 64 24.98 29.12 7.07
CA PRO A 64 26.19 29.17 7.88
C PRO A 64 27.28 28.27 7.30
N GLN A 65 28.52 28.77 7.31
CA GLN A 65 29.68 28.01 6.84
C GLN A 65 29.98 26.80 7.74
N PRO A 66 30.44 25.66 7.19
CA PRO A 66 30.79 24.49 7.99
C PRO A 66 32.01 24.79 8.87
N GLY A 67 31.83 24.86 10.20
CA GLY A 67 32.97 25.00 11.12
C GLY A 67 32.70 25.60 12.51
N GLN A 68 31.51 26.11 12.81
CA GLN A 68 31.22 26.65 14.15
C GLN A 68 30.29 25.74 14.95
N LEU A 69 30.87 25.00 15.91
CA LEU A 69 30.12 24.33 16.98
C LEU A 69 29.50 25.40 17.89
N SER A 70 28.20 25.61 17.76
CA SER A 70 27.42 26.45 18.67
C SER A 70 27.34 25.79 20.04
N THR A 71 27.85 26.47 21.08
CA THR A 71 27.84 26.02 22.49
C THR A 71 26.52 26.34 23.20
N ARG A 72 25.43 26.58 22.46
CA ARG A 72 24.13 26.94 23.02
C ARG A 72 23.18 25.75 22.93
N PRO A 73 22.63 25.24 24.06
CA PRO A 73 21.66 24.16 24.00
C PRO A 73 20.41 24.64 23.24
N PRO A 74 19.85 23.83 22.32
CA PRO A 74 18.64 24.22 21.60
C PRO A 74 17.46 24.31 22.57
N ASP A 75 16.78 25.47 22.56
CA ASP A 75 15.51 25.68 23.25
C ASP A 75 14.46 24.72 22.67
N LEU A 76 14.27 23.60 23.37
CA LEU A 76 13.18 22.68 23.09
C LEU A 76 11.87 23.41 23.40
N PHE A 77 11.04 23.57 22.37
CA PHE A 77 9.67 24.06 22.46
C PHE A 77 8.96 23.48 23.69
N ARG A 78 8.75 24.33 24.70
CA ARG A 78 7.99 24.00 25.91
C ARG A 78 6.51 23.95 25.52
N THR A 79 6.02 22.78 25.11
CA THR A 79 4.59 22.58 24.89
C THR A 79 3.88 22.65 26.25
N ARG A 80 2.88 23.54 26.37
CA ARG A 80 1.97 23.60 27.52
C ARG A 80 0.98 22.44 27.48
N PHE A 81 1.47 21.22 27.66
CA PHE A 81 0.62 20.08 27.93
C PHE A 81 1.21 19.32 29.11
N HIS A 82 0.90 19.82 30.30
CA HIS A 82 1.10 19.06 31.52
C HIS A 82 -0.11 19.18 32.43
N GLN A 83 -0.64 17.98 32.70
CA GLN A 83 -1.22 17.54 33.96
C GLN A 83 -2.59 18.09 34.36
N GLU A 84 -3.62 17.27 34.13
CA GLU A 84 -4.57 16.98 35.20
C GLU A 84 -5.26 15.63 34.98
N TYR A 85 -4.68 14.57 35.55
CA TYR A 85 -5.42 13.36 35.93
C TYR A 85 -4.85 12.89 37.28
N GLY A 86 -5.18 13.64 38.33
CA GLY A 86 -5.19 13.13 39.71
C GLY A 86 -6.64 12.86 40.11
N PRO A 87 -6.95 11.81 40.86
CA PRO A 87 -8.31 11.58 41.36
C PRO A 87 -8.68 12.71 42.36
N PRO A 88 -9.95 13.15 42.41
CA PRO A 88 -10.34 14.25 43.29
C PRO A 88 -10.24 13.81 44.76
N VAL A 89 -9.41 14.53 45.53
CA VAL A 89 -9.42 14.48 46.99
C VAL A 89 -10.53 15.42 47.47
N ARG A 90 -11.56 14.88 48.12
CA ARG A 90 -12.51 15.66 48.92
C ARG A 90 -12.58 15.06 50.31
N GLY A 91 -11.91 15.70 51.26
CA GLY A 91 -12.07 15.39 52.67
C GLY A 91 -13.32 16.08 53.23
N GLN A 92 -14.17 15.32 53.92
CA GLN A 92 -14.87 15.71 55.14
C GLN A 92 -15.13 14.43 55.95
N GLY A 93 -14.75 14.45 57.22
CA GLY A 93 -14.55 13.26 58.04
C GLY A 93 -15.80 12.63 58.62
N LEU A 94 -15.69 11.33 58.91
CA LEU A 94 -16.45 10.61 59.93
C LEU A 94 -15.54 9.51 60.51
N GLN A 95 -15.58 9.37 61.83
CA GLN A 95 -14.74 8.50 62.66
C GLN A 95 -14.86 7.01 62.30
N ALA A 96 -13.74 6.31 62.38
CA ALA A 96 -13.69 4.85 62.32
C ALA A 96 -14.04 4.22 63.68
N PRO A 97 -14.89 3.16 63.72
CA PRO A 97 -14.86 2.20 64.80
C PRO A 97 -13.80 1.12 64.48
N GLN A 98 -12.87 0.95 65.42
CA GLN A 98 -11.97 -0.20 65.48
C GLN A 98 -12.79 -1.46 65.79
N VAL A 99 -12.65 -2.51 64.98
CA VAL A 99 -13.06 -3.88 65.35
C VAL A 99 -11.88 -4.82 65.15
N GLN A 100 -11.48 -5.46 66.25
CA GLN A 100 -10.45 -6.47 66.34
C GLN A 100 -10.94 -7.83 65.78
N GLY A 101 -10.02 -8.53 65.12
CA GLY A 101 -9.85 -9.98 65.24
C GLY A 101 -10.70 -10.89 64.35
N SER A 102 -10.05 -11.55 63.39
CA SER A 102 -10.02 -13.03 63.31
C SER A 102 -9.12 -13.50 62.17
N ASN A 103 -8.11 -14.30 62.51
CA ASN A 103 -7.30 -15.09 61.59
C ASN A 103 -8.17 -16.06 60.79
N ALA A 104 -8.10 -16.01 59.46
CA ALA A 104 -8.52 -17.09 58.58
C ALA A 104 -7.43 -17.30 57.50
N PRO A 105 -7.04 -18.55 57.16
CA PRO A 105 -5.97 -18.80 56.20
C PRO A 105 -6.45 -18.44 54.79
N GLN A 106 -5.69 -17.58 54.09
CA GLN A 106 -5.91 -17.37 52.66
C GLN A 106 -5.52 -18.64 51.89
N PRO A 107 -6.39 -19.19 51.02
CA PRO A 107 -5.95 -20.15 50.02
C PRO A 107 -4.97 -19.44 49.09
N GLN A 108 -3.84 -20.08 48.78
CA GLN A 108 -2.90 -19.64 47.75
C GLN A 108 -3.59 -19.71 46.38
N GLY A 109 -4.39 -18.69 46.07
CA GLY A 109 -5.03 -18.46 44.79
C GLY A 109 -4.10 -17.64 43.92
N GLN A 110 -3.45 -18.33 42.99
CA GLN A 110 -2.81 -17.83 41.77
C GLN A 110 -3.09 -16.35 41.48
N THR A 111 -2.07 -15.50 41.59
CA THR A 111 -2.10 -14.16 41.03
C THR A 111 -2.22 -14.27 39.51
N MET A 112 -3.46 -14.29 39.03
CA MET A 112 -3.78 -13.88 37.66
C MET A 112 -3.38 -12.41 37.59
N ALA A 113 -2.17 -12.16 37.10
CA ALA A 113 -1.79 -10.84 36.63
C ALA A 113 -2.71 -10.53 35.44
N TYR A 114 -3.83 -9.86 35.73
CA TYR A 114 -4.69 -9.28 34.71
C TYR A 114 -3.81 -8.36 33.88
N GLY A 115 -3.46 -8.84 32.69
CA GLY A 115 -2.58 -8.17 31.77
C GLY A 115 -3.04 -6.74 31.55
N LEU A 116 -2.10 -5.81 31.66
CA LEU A 116 -2.24 -4.45 31.16
C LEU A 116 -2.88 -4.52 29.76
N PRO A 117 -3.90 -3.69 29.45
CA PRO A 117 -4.53 -3.73 28.15
C PRO A 117 -3.46 -3.60 27.06
N VAL A 118 -3.52 -4.50 26.07
CA VAL A 118 -2.59 -4.65 24.94
C VAL A 118 -2.68 -3.48 23.95
N SER A 119 -2.85 -2.25 24.41
CA SER A 119 -2.62 -1.07 23.60
C SER A 119 -1.17 -0.67 23.73
N ASN A 120 -0.29 -1.36 23.00
CA ASN A 120 1.01 -0.78 22.65
C ASN A 120 0.72 0.64 22.09
N PRO A 121 1.25 1.72 22.70
CA PRO A 121 0.97 3.09 22.25
C PRO A 121 1.30 3.29 20.76
N LEU A 122 2.23 2.49 20.22
CA LEU A 122 2.56 2.49 18.81
C LEU A 122 1.38 2.08 17.92
N HIS A 123 0.56 1.09 18.31
CA HIS A 123 -0.59 0.66 17.51
C HIS A 123 -1.63 1.77 17.32
N ARG A 124 -1.79 2.65 18.32
CA ARG A 124 -2.68 3.82 18.20
C ARG A 124 -2.23 4.75 17.07
N VAL A 125 -0.92 4.94 16.93
CA VAL A 125 -0.34 5.76 15.85
C VAL A 125 -0.42 5.03 14.52
N MET A 126 -0.06 3.74 14.48
CA MET A 126 -0.05 2.94 13.25
C MET A 126 -1.44 2.75 12.63
N TYR A 127 -2.46 2.57 13.47
CA TYR A 127 -3.82 2.23 13.06
C TYR A 127 -4.83 3.37 13.27
N GLY A 128 -4.33 4.57 13.57
CA GLY A 128 -5.14 5.77 13.63
C GLY A 128 -5.69 6.18 12.25
N PRO A 129 -6.50 7.26 12.21
CA PRO A 129 -6.90 7.86 10.95
C PRO A 129 -5.67 8.44 10.26
N ILE A 130 -5.54 8.23 8.95
CA ILE A 130 -4.43 8.76 8.16
C ILE A 130 -4.95 9.52 6.95
N ARG A 131 -4.27 10.61 6.60
CA ARG A 131 -4.48 11.29 5.33
C ARG A 131 -3.49 10.75 4.32
N ASP A 132 -3.99 10.30 3.19
CA ASP A 132 -3.21 9.76 2.09
C ASP A 132 -3.64 10.48 0.81
N GLU A 133 -2.79 11.40 0.35
CA GLU A 133 -3.08 12.32 -0.76
C GLU A 133 -4.33 13.18 -0.48
N ASP A 134 -5.34 13.08 -1.33
CA ASP A 134 -6.62 13.77 -1.22
C ASP A 134 -7.63 13.02 -0.34
N ARG A 135 -7.27 11.84 0.17
CA ARG A 135 -8.20 10.93 0.86
C ARG A 135 -7.89 10.80 2.35
N SER A 136 -8.94 10.60 3.13
CA SER A 136 -8.85 10.31 4.56
C SER A 136 -9.26 8.86 4.81
N LEU A 137 -8.33 8.04 5.26
CA LEU A 137 -8.61 6.68 5.71
C LEU A 137 -9.09 6.69 7.16
N PRO A 138 -10.18 5.98 7.48
CA PRO A 138 -10.64 5.85 8.85
C PRO A 138 -9.64 5.05 9.70
N ALA A 139 -9.69 5.27 11.01
CA ALA A 139 -8.94 4.46 11.95
C ALA A 139 -9.40 2.99 11.87
N ILE A 140 -8.45 2.06 12.01
CA ILE A 140 -8.78 0.64 12.16
C ILE A 140 -9.13 0.38 13.62
N PRO A 141 -10.24 -0.34 13.92
CA PRO A 141 -10.56 -0.73 15.28
C PRO A 141 -9.66 -1.89 15.73
N TYR A 142 -8.35 -1.64 15.85
CA TYR A 142 -7.32 -2.65 16.10
C TYR A 142 -7.53 -3.45 17.39
N GLY A 143 -8.23 -2.87 18.39
CA GLY A 143 -8.62 -3.60 19.61
C GLY A 143 -9.65 -4.71 19.40
N ARG A 144 -10.24 -4.80 18.19
CA ARG A 144 -11.16 -5.88 17.78
C ARG A 144 -10.50 -6.90 16.85
N ILE A 145 -9.21 -6.73 16.57
CA ILE A 145 -8.40 -7.64 15.77
C ILE A 145 -7.54 -8.44 16.75
N ASP A 146 -7.41 -9.75 16.52
CA ASP A 146 -6.49 -10.57 17.30
C ASP A 146 -5.07 -9.96 17.19
N PRO A 147 -4.42 -9.60 18.33
CA PRO A 147 -3.12 -8.93 18.34
C PRO A 147 -2.03 -9.64 17.52
N ARG A 148 -2.14 -10.96 17.31
CA ARG A 148 -1.16 -11.70 16.48
C ARG A 148 -1.13 -11.23 15.02
N TYR A 149 -2.25 -10.71 14.52
CA TYR A 149 -2.41 -10.20 13.15
C TYR A 149 -2.07 -8.71 13.01
N LEU A 150 -1.80 -8.01 14.10
CA LEU A 150 -1.28 -6.65 14.04
C LEU A 150 0.18 -6.68 13.59
N ARG A 151 0.57 -5.65 12.84
CA ARG A 151 1.91 -5.48 12.30
C ARG A 151 2.93 -5.41 13.43
N GLN A 152 3.97 -6.22 13.29
CA GLN A 152 5.04 -6.27 14.28
C GLN A 152 6.33 -6.76 13.63
N GLU A 153 7.47 -6.31 14.16
CA GLU A 153 8.76 -6.89 13.82
C GLU A 153 8.94 -8.20 14.59
N VAL A 154 9.43 -9.23 13.90
CA VAL A 154 9.65 -10.56 14.48
C VAL A 154 11.04 -11.08 14.11
N SER A 155 11.59 -11.95 14.96
CA SER A 155 12.70 -12.81 14.54
C SER A 155 12.21 -13.77 13.46
N TYR A 156 12.93 -13.82 12.34
CA TYR A 156 12.53 -14.61 11.17
C TYR A 156 13.76 -15.07 10.41
N GLN A 157 14.04 -16.37 10.49
CA GLN A 157 15.17 -16.99 9.80
C GLN A 157 14.69 -17.51 8.44
N THR A 158 15.34 -17.06 7.37
CA THR A 158 15.01 -17.46 6.00
C THR A 158 16.24 -17.37 5.10
N ALA A 159 16.22 -18.11 4.00
CA ALA A 159 17.22 -18.01 2.95
C ALA A 159 16.92 -16.88 1.94
N GLU A 160 15.74 -16.26 2.02
CA GLU A 160 15.38 -15.13 1.16
C GLU A 160 16.17 -13.87 1.52
N ALA A 161 16.52 -13.08 0.50
CA ALA A 161 17.23 -11.82 0.69
C ALA A 161 16.31 -10.75 1.34
N PRO A 162 16.88 -9.80 2.11
CA PRO A 162 16.14 -8.63 2.59
C PRO A 162 15.41 -7.89 1.46
N GLY A 163 14.20 -7.41 1.75
CA GLY A 163 13.29 -6.81 0.77
C GLY A 163 12.40 -7.82 0.03
N THR A 164 12.60 -9.13 0.23
CA THR A 164 11.70 -10.17 -0.28
C THR A 164 10.42 -10.21 0.55
N ILE A 165 9.28 -10.39 -0.12
CA ILE A 165 8.01 -10.69 0.53
C ILE A 165 7.80 -12.20 0.58
N ILE A 166 7.38 -12.71 1.72
CA ILE A 166 6.94 -14.10 1.88
C ILE A 166 5.49 -14.09 2.36
N VAL A 167 4.60 -14.77 1.65
CA VAL A 167 3.21 -14.97 2.06
C VAL A 167 3.07 -16.39 2.55
N ASP A 168 2.81 -16.56 3.85
CA ASP A 168 2.43 -17.84 4.45
C ASP A 168 0.91 -17.97 4.42
N THR A 169 0.45 -18.78 3.48
CA THR A 169 -0.99 -18.94 3.23
C THR A 169 -1.70 -19.72 4.34
N ARG A 170 -0.97 -20.58 5.07
CA ARG A 170 -1.53 -21.39 6.15
C ARG A 170 -1.72 -20.55 7.41
N GLN A 171 -0.71 -19.74 7.74
CA GLN A 171 -0.72 -18.93 8.96
C GLN A 171 -1.41 -17.56 8.80
N HIS A 172 -1.80 -17.19 7.58
CA HIS A 172 -2.40 -15.89 7.28
C HIS A 172 -1.48 -14.72 7.62
N PHE A 173 -0.20 -14.86 7.25
CA PHE A 173 0.82 -13.83 7.43
C PHE A 173 1.51 -13.47 6.13
N LEU A 174 1.85 -12.20 6.02
CA LEU A 174 2.83 -11.70 5.06
C LEU A 174 4.05 -11.21 5.84
N TYR A 175 5.24 -11.58 5.38
CA TYR A 175 6.51 -11.17 5.95
C TYR A 175 7.27 -10.33 4.92
N LEU A 176 7.75 -9.16 5.33
CA LEU A 176 8.77 -8.41 4.60
C LEU A 176 10.11 -8.69 5.26
N VAL A 177 10.98 -9.43 4.56
CA VAL A 177 12.29 -9.85 5.09
C VAL A 177 13.19 -8.62 5.31
N GLN A 178 13.83 -8.57 6.48
CA GLN A 178 14.81 -7.56 6.86
C GLN A 178 16.18 -8.21 7.10
N SER A 179 17.22 -7.37 7.15
CA SER A 179 18.55 -7.80 7.61
C SER A 179 18.54 -8.30 9.05
N GLY A 180 19.53 -9.12 9.43
CA GLY A 180 19.75 -9.50 10.83
C GLY A 180 18.80 -10.59 11.34
N GLY A 181 18.23 -11.41 10.45
CA GLY A 181 17.30 -12.48 10.83
C GLY A 181 15.98 -11.94 11.37
N LYS A 182 15.49 -10.84 10.79
CA LYS A 182 14.26 -10.15 11.16
C LYS A 182 13.31 -10.06 9.97
N ALA A 183 12.03 -9.86 10.27
CA ALA A 183 11.04 -9.49 9.28
C ALA A 183 9.96 -8.61 9.91
N ILE A 184 9.33 -7.76 9.10
CA ILE A 184 8.05 -7.14 9.46
C ILE A 184 6.96 -8.14 9.10
N ARG A 185 6.20 -8.61 10.08
CA ARG A 185 5.05 -9.48 9.89
C ARG A 185 3.77 -8.66 9.87
N TYR A 186 2.90 -8.96 8.91
CA TYR A 186 1.58 -8.38 8.74
C TYR A 186 0.54 -9.49 8.77
N GLY A 187 -0.59 -9.29 9.46
CA GLY A 187 -1.75 -10.15 9.31
C GLY A 187 -2.44 -9.91 7.98
N VAL A 188 -2.88 -10.97 7.32
CA VAL A 188 -3.55 -10.89 6.02
C VAL A 188 -4.84 -11.70 5.98
N GLY A 189 -5.79 -11.26 5.16
CA GLY A 189 -6.90 -12.09 4.69
C GLY A 189 -6.50 -12.76 3.38
N LEU A 190 -6.90 -14.02 3.19
CA LEU A 190 -6.47 -14.82 2.06
C LEU A 190 -7.65 -15.38 1.27
N GLY A 191 -7.32 -15.95 0.11
CA GLY A 191 -8.26 -16.73 -0.68
C GLY A 191 -8.79 -17.93 0.08
N ARG A 192 -9.99 -18.38 -0.26
CA ARG A 192 -10.40 -19.75 0.10
C ARG A 192 -9.39 -20.74 -0.48
N ASP A 193 -9.20 -21.87 0.20
CA ASP A 193 -8.29 -22.93 -0.23
C ASP A 193 -8.55 -23.30 -1.71
N GLY A 194 -7.47 -23.45 -2.49
CA GLY A 194 -7.53 -23.76 -3.91
C GLY A 194 -7.59 -22.55 -4.87
N TYR A 195 -7.77 -21.33 -4.37
CA TYR A 195 -7.75 -20.10 -5.20
C TYR A 195 -6.42 -19.31 -5.11
N ALA A 196 -5.54 -19.66 -4.18
CA ALA A 196 -4.25 -18.99 -4.03
C ALA A 196 -3.24 -19.53 -5.04
N TRP A 197 -2.59 -18.62 -5.77
CA TRP A 197 -1.40 -18.93 -6.55
C TRP A 197 -0.22 -19.15 -5.60
N SER A 198 0.64 -20.14 -5.87
CA SER A 198 1.83 -20.44 -5.07
C SER A 198 3.12 -20.39 -5.90
N GLY A 199 4.25 -20.19 -5.20
CA GLY A 199 5.58 -20.15 -5.79
C GLY A 199 6.21 -18.76 -5.82
N ARG A 200 7.21 -18.59 -6.69
CA ARG A 200 8.03 -17.38 -6.80
C ARG A 200 7.54 -16.45 -7.90
N GLY A 201 7.56 -15.16 -7.63
CA GLY A 201 7.15 -14.11 -8.55
C GLY A 201 7.84 -12.79 -8.24
N LYS A 202 7.52 -11.78 -9.03
CA LYS A 202 8.03 -10.41 -8.88
C LYS A 202 6.90 -9.41 -8.84
N ILE A 203 7.08 -8.35 -8.06
CA ILE A 203 6.16 -7.20 -8.05
C ILE A 203 6.54 -6.31 -9.22
N GLN A 204 5.96 -6.56 -10.40
CA GLN A 204 6.31 -5.81 -11.60
C GLN A 204 5.82 -4.37 -11.55
N TRP A 205 4.68 -4.13 -10.91
CA TRP A 205 4.16 -2.77 -10.73
C TRP A 205 3.30 -2.67 -9.47
N LYS A 206 3.08 -1.43 -9.03
CA LYS A 206 2.30 -1.10 -7.84
C LYS A 206 1.46 0.14 -8.12
N ALA A 207 0.24 0.19 -7.62
CA ALA A 207 -0.63 1.35 -7.74
C ALA A 207 -1.09 1.88 -6.38
N LYS A 208 -1.16 3.20 -6.28
CA LYS A 208 -1.93 3.90 -5.26
C LYS A 208 -3.37 4.04 -5.73
N TRP A 209 -4.32 3.86 -4.81
CA TRP A 209 -5.75 3.96 -5.06
C TRP A 209 -6.14 3.29 -6.39
N PRO A 210 -5.92 1.96 -6.51
CA PRO A 210 -6.14 1.25 -7.77
C PRO A 210 -7.62 1.24 -8.16
N ARG A 211 -7.87 1.29 -9.46
CA ARG A 211 -9.16 0.91 -10.02
C ARG A 211 -9.36 -0.59 -9.82
N TRP A 212 -10.56 -0.99 -9.42
CA TRP A 212 -10.91 -2.41 -9.33
C TRP A 212 -11.83 -2.80 -10.48
N THR A 213 -11.55 -3.95 -11.08
CA THR A 213 -12.41 -4.56 -12.10
C THR A 213 -12.74 -5.97 -11.63
N PRO A 214 -14.04 -6.31 -11.42
CA PRO A 214 -14.42 -7.67 -11.09
C PRO A 214 -14.02 -8.61 -12.24
N PRO A 215 -13.49 -9.82 -11.95
CA PRO A 215 -13.21 -10.81 -12.98
C PRO A 215 -14.47 -11.19 -13.76
N ASP A 216 -14.33 -11.54 -15.04
CA ASP A 216 -15.48 -11.89 -15.89
C ASP A 216 -16.31 -13.06 -15.33
N GLU A 217 -15.67 -14.04 -14.69
CA GLU A 217 -16.36 -15.13 -14.01
C GLU A 217 -17.21 -14.65 -12.83
N MET A 218 -16.77 -13.61 -12.12
CA MET A 218 -17.54 -12.99 -11.06
C MET A 218 -18.75 -12.27 -11.64
N VAL A 219 -18.59 -11.51 -12.73
CA VAL A 219 -19.69 -10.82 -13.42
C VAL A 219 -20.71 -11.81 -13.98
N LYS A 220 -20.26 -12.97 -14.50
CA LYS A 220 -21.17 -14.04 -14.97
C LYS A 220 -22.05 -14.60 -13.85
N ARG A 221 -21.51 -14.73 -12.63
CA ARG A 221 -22.26 -15.21 -11.46
C ARG A 221 -23.10 -14.12 -10.81
N GLN A 222 -22.68 -12.86 -10.95
CA GLN A 222 -23.28 -11.67 -10.34
C GLN A 222 -23.44 -10.58 -11.42
N PRO A 223 -24.49 -10.67 -12.26
CA PRO A 223 -24.71 -9.76 -13.39
C PRO A 223 -24.82 -8.28 -12.99
N GLU A 224 -25.21 -7.99 -11.75
CA GLU A 224 -25.25 -6.64 -11.19
C GLU A 224 -23.88 -5.93 -11.20
N LEU A 225 -22.79 -6.69 -11.16
CA LEU A 225 -21.43 -6.17 -11.24
C LEU A 225 -21.03 -5.75 -12.66
N ALA A 226 -21.84 -6.03 -13.68
CA ALA A 226 -21.54 -5.70 -15.06
C ALA A 226 -21.28 -4.20 -15.23
N SER A 227 -22.02 -3.34 -14.54
CA SER A 227 -21.87 -1.87 -14.57
C SER A 227 -20.48 -1.37 -14.19
N ILE A 228 -19.73 -2.16 -13.41
CA ILE A 228 -18.37 -1.84 -12.96
C ILE A 228 -17.33 -2.84 -13.50
N SER A 229 -17.68 -3.61 -14.53
CA SER A 229 -16.76 -4.55 -15.19
C SER A 229 -15.59 -3.85 -15.87
N ALA A 230 -14.59 -4.62 -16.29
CA ALA A 230 -13.48 -4.09 -17.09
C ALA A 230 -13.95 -3.39 -18.37
N ALA A 231 -14.97 -3.95 -19.04
CA ALA A 231 -15.57 -3.37 -20.25
C ALA A 231 -16.27 -2.03 -19.99
N ASN A 232 -16.73 -1.79 -18.76
CA ASN A 232 -17.40 -0.55 -18.34
C ASN A 232 -16.47 0.40 -17.56
N GLY A 233 -15.15 0.19 -17.66
CA GLY A 233 -14.17 1.12 -17.10
C GLY A 233 -13.89 0.93 -15.60
N GLY A 234 -14.40 -0.13 -14.98
CA GLY A 234 -14.08 -0.52 -13.60
C GLY A 234 -14.70 0.36 -12.51
N MET A 235 -14.64 -0.15 -11.28
CA MET A 235 -14.98 0.61 -10.08
C MET A 235 -13.92 1.67 -9.80
N THR A 236 -14.39 2.92 -9.68
CA THR A 236 -13.54 4.08 -9.36
C THR A 236 -12.79 3.87 -8.03
N PRO A 237 -11.54 4.35 -7.92
CA PRO A 237 -10.80 4.30 -6.66
C PRO A 237 -11.54 5.00 -5.53
N GLY A 238 -11.63 4.38 -4.35
CA GLY A 238 -12.42 4.92 -3.24
C GLY A 238 -12.24 4.15 -1.94
N LEU A 239 -12.80 4.69 -0.85
CA LEU A 239 -12.81 4.02 0.45
C LEU A 239 -13.56 2.69 0.41
N ASN A 240 -14.56 2.57 -0.46
CA ASN A 240 -15.36 1.36 -0.63
C ASN A 240 -14.79 0.41 -1.71
N ASN A 241 -13.65 0.74 -2.31
CA ASN A 241 -13.04 -0.09 -3.33
C ASN A 241 -12.42 -1.34 -2.67
N PRO A 242 -12.70 -2.57 -3.16
CA PRO A 242 -12.23 -3.80 -2.53
C PRO A 242 -10.71 -4.02 -2.66
N LEU A 243 -10.01 -3.28 -3.51
CA LEU A 243 -8.55 -3.26 -3.56
C LEU A 243 -7.92 -2.28 -2.55
N GLY A 244 -8.74 -1.46 -1.89
CA GLY A 244 -8.29 -0.53 -0.86
C GLY A 244 -7.33 0.55 -1.38
N ALA A 245 -6.41 0.96 -0.52
CA ALA A 245 -5.54 2.12 -0.77
C ALA A 245 -4.33 1.83 -1.66
N ARG A 246 -3.87 0.58 -1.74
CA ARG A 246 -2.71 0.16 -2.55
C ARG A 246 -2.95 -1.23 -3.14
N ALA A 247 -2.35 -1.49 -4.30
CA ALA A 247 -2.21 -2.84 -4.84
C ALA A 247 -0.81 -3.05 -5.43
N LEU A 248 -0.26 -4.24 -5.19
CA LEU A 248 0.98 -4.75 -5.74
C LEU A 248 0.62 -5.89 -6.70
N TYR A 249 1.21 -5.88 -7.89
CA TYR A 249 0.83 -6.77 -8.98
C TYR A 249 1.93 -7.77 -9.24
N ILE A 250 1.58 -9.05 -9.07
CA ILE A 250 2.53 -10.15 -9.09
C ILE A 250 2.60 -10.74 -10.48
N PHE A 251 3.82 -10.90 -10.96
CA PHE A 251 4.13 -11.47 -12.26
C PHE A 251 5.09 -12.63 -12.09
N LYS A 252 4.96 -13.62 -12.96
CA LYS A 252 5.88 -14.76 -13.08
C LYS A 252 6.30 -14.86 -14.54
N ASP A 253 7.61 -14.91 -14.79
CA ASP A 253 8.18 -15.06 -16.14
C ASP A 253 7.63 -14.03 -17.15
N GLY A 254 7.48 -12.78 -16.70
CA GLY A 254 6.95 -11.67 -17.52
C GLY A 254 5.43 -11.68 -17.72
N LYS A 255 4.70 -12.66 -17.17
CA LYS A 255 3.25 -12.79 -17.28
C LYS A 255 2.56 -12.41 -15.97
N ASP A 256 1.44 -11.71 -16.08
CA ASP A 256 0.59 -11.37 -14.94
C ASP A 256 -0.04 -12.65 -14.36
N THR A 257 0.09 -12.87 -13.05
CA THR A 257 -0.48 -14.04 -12.37
C THR A 257 -1.94 -13.84 -11.96
N LEU A 258 -2.49 -12.64 -12.15
CA LEU A 258 -3.76 -12.18 -11.58
C LEU A 258 -3.80 -12.16 -10.04
N TYR A 259 -2.72 -12.58 -9.38
CA TYR A 259 -2.56 -12.53 -7.93
C TYR A 259 -2.09 -11.15 -7.50
N ARG A 260 -2.65 -10.64 -6.40
CA ARG A 260 -2.38 -9.30 -5.87
C ARG A 260 -2.13 -9.35 -4.39
N VAL A 261 -1.27 -8.44 -3.92
CA VAL A 261 -1.27 -8.00 -2.52
C VAL A 261 -1.91 -6.63 -2.50
N HIS A 262 -3.03 -6.47 -1.79
CA HIS A 262 -3.80 -5.24 -1.83
C HIS A 262 -4.44 -4.89 -0.48
N GLY A 263 -4.87 -3.64 -0.35
CA GLY A 263 -5.60 -3.17 0.82
C GLY A 263 -7.05 -3.67 0.85
N THR A 264 -7.72 -3.50 1.97
CA THR A 264 -9.17 -3.73 2.06
C THR A 264 -9.80 -2.77 3.07
N PRO A 265 -11.00 -2.25 2.80
CA PRO A 265 -11.80 -1.56 3.82
C PRO A 265 -12.38 -2.53 4.86
N ASP A 266 -12.49 -3.82 4.53
CA ASP A 266 -12.96 -4.86 5.43
C ASP A 266 -11.84 -5.35 6.33
N TRP A 267 -11.63 -4.65 7.44
CA TRP A 267 -10.67 -5.02 8.49
C TRP A 267 -10.99 -6.39 9.13
N GLN A 268 -12.25 -6.85 9.06
CA GLN A 268 -12.67 -8.13 9.63
C GLN A 268 -12.21 -9.32 8.79
N SER A 269 -11.74 -9.10 7.56
CA SER A 269 -11.22 -10.14 6.69
C SER A 269 -9.82 -10.63 7.07
N VAL A 270 -9.08 -9.86 7.86
CA VAL A 270 -7.72 -10.22 8.30
C VAL A 270 -7.76 -11.47 9.18
N GLY A 271 -6.88 -12.43 8.90
CA GLY A 271 -6.83 -13.72 9.59
C GLY A 271 -7.88 -14.72 9.11
N LYS A 272 -8.57 -14.47 7.99
CA LYS A 272 -9.61 -15.34 7.43
C LYS A 272 -9.34 -15.70 5.97
N ALA A 273 -9.78 -16.89 5.57
CA ALA A 273 -9.77 -17.38 4.18
C ALA A 273 -11.12 -17.09 3.49
N THR A 274 -11.31 -15.86 3.01
CA THR A 274 -12.60 -15.39 2.46
C THR A 274 -12.50 -14.79 1.06
N SER A 275 -11.30 -14.67 0.48
CA SER A 275 -11.09 -14.03 -0.82
C SER A 275 -11.20 -15.01 -1.99
N SER A 276 -11.23 -14.48 -3.21
CA SER A 276 -11.19 -15.25 -4.46
C SER A 276 -9.76 -15.54 -4.93
N GLY A 277 -8.75 -15.39 -4.05
CA GLY A 277 -7.38 -15.80 -4.31
C GLY A 277 -6.30 -14.81 -3.90
N CYS A 278 -6.58 -13.50 -3.85
CA CYS A 278 -5.57 -12.47 -3.52
C CYS A 278 -5.32 -12.30 -2.01
N VAL A 279 -4.23 -11.61 -1.67
CA VAL A 279 -3.86 -11.21 -0.30
C VAL A 279 -4.49 -9.86 0.04
N ARG A 280 -5.28 -9.82 1.10
CA ARG A 280 -5.95 -8.62 1.64
C ARG A 280 -5.24 -8.15 2.91
N MET A 281 -4.88 -6.88 2.95
CA MET A 281 -4.21 -6.25 4.08
C MET A 281 -5.03 -5.07 4.61
N LEU A 282 -4.88 -4.72 5.89
CA LEU A 282 -5.38 -3.44 6.37
C LEU A 282 -4.81 -2.30 5.51
N ASN A 283 -5.60 -1.27 5.23
CA ASN A 283 -5.15 -0.16 4.38
C ASN A 283 -3.86 0.50 4.91
N GLN A 284 -3.76 0.69 6.22
CA GLN A 284 -2.58 1.23 6.89
C GLN A 284 -1.35 0.33 6.68
N ASP A 285 -1.54 -0.99 6.69
CA ASP A 285 -0.45 -1.96 6.53
C ASP A 285 -0.02 -2.14 5.08
N VAL A 286 -0.95 -2.10 4.11
CA VAL A 286 -0.57 -2.12 2.70
C VAL A 286 0.12 -0.83 2.27
N ILE A 287 -0.22 0.31 2.87
CA ILE A 287 0.47 1.57 2.64
C ILE A 287 1.91 1.46 3.10
N ASP A 288 2.13 1.01 4.34
CA ASP A 288 3.47 0.79 4.87
C ASP A 288 4.29 -0.22 4.04
N LEU A 289 3.69 -1.34 3.62
CA LEU A 289 4.34 -2.31 2.73
C LEU A 289 4.70 -1.68 1.38
N TYR A 290 3.77 -0.90 0.79
CA TYR A 290 3.96 -0.26 -0.50
C TYR A 290 5.16 0.69 -0.51
N GLU A 291 5.34 1.47 0.54
CA GLU A 291 6.46 2.43 0.65
C GLU A 291 7.81 1.74 0.87
N ARG A 292 7.82 0.57 1.54
CA ARG A 292 9.05 -0.17 1.84
C ARG A 292 9.56 -1.02 0.68
N VAL A 293 8.67 -1.48 -0.18
CA VAL A 293 8.97 -2.50 -1.18
C VAL A 293 9.25 -1.85 -2.53
N PRO A 294 10.46 -1.97 -3.10
CA PRO A 294 10.75 -1.41 -4.41
C PRO A 294 10.01 -2.18 -5.52
N GLN A 295 9.82 -1.52 -6.65
CA GLN A 295 9.37 -2.21 -7.86
C GLN A 295 10.41 -3.27 -8.26
N GLY A 296 9.94 -4.43 -8.72
CA GLY A 296 10.79 -5.58 -9.04
C GLY A 296 11.15 -6.48 -7.85
N ALA A 297 10.71 -6.14 -6.63
CA ALA A 297 10.93 -6.97 -5.45
C ALA A 297 10.40 -8.40 -5.63
N GLN A 298 11.10 -9.35 -5.01
CA GLN A 298 10.72 -10.76 -5.04
C GLN A 298 9.54 -11.01 -4.09
N ILE A 299 8.67 -11.93 -4.50
CA ILE A 299 7.62 -12.49 -3.66
C ILE A 299 7.63 -14.01 -3.74
N VAL A 300 7.47 -14.66 -2.60
CA VAL A 300 7.34 -16.11 -2.46
C VAL A 300 6.03 -16.40 -1.73
N VAL A 301 5.19 -17.26 -2.29
CA VAL A 301 3.92 -17.67 -1.68
C VAL A 301 4.00 -19.16 -1.34
N ILE A 302 3.82 -19.49 -0.05
CA ILE A 302 4.01 -20.81 0.56
C ILE A 302 2.80 -21.29 1.37
#